data_AF-A0A973SIJ9-F1
#
_entry.id   AF-A0A973SIJ9-F1
#
_cell.length_a   1.000
_cell.length_b   1.000
_cell.length_c   1.000
_cell.angle_alpha   90.00
_cell.angle_beta   90.00
_cell.angle_gamma   90.00
#
_symmetry.space_group_name_H-M   'P 1'
#
loop_
_entity.id
_entity.type
_entity.pdbx_description
1 polymer ?
#
loop_
_entity_poly.entity_id
_entity_poly.type
_entity_poly.pdbx_seq_one_letter_code
_entity_poly.pdbx_strand_id
1 'polypeptide(L)' 'LLGFVHLTLFANGPVAWVEEAMVQSGSRRQGIGRRLLEEFETWARERQAGYVAMATRRAPEFYHALGYEASATFFRKVLR' A
#
# COMPACT_ATOMS: atom_id res chain seq x y z
N LEU A 1 6.47 -0.39 8.05
CA LEU A 1 5.57 -0.80 6.95
C LEU A 1 5.77 -2.29 6.76
N LEU A 2 4.69 -3.07 6.68
CA LEU A 2 4.71 -4.46 6.29
C LEU A 2 4.12 -4.54 4.88
N GLY A 3 4.84 -5.16 3.96
CA GLY A 3 4.39 -5.36 2.60
C GLY A 3 5.21 -6.41 1.88
N PHE A 4 4.71 -6.85 0.73
CA PHE A 4 5.32 -7.91 -0.07
C PHE A 4 5.03 -7.72 -1.56
N VAL A 5 5.82 -8.35 -2.42
CA VAL A 5 5.53 -8.49 -3.85
C VAL A 5 5.14 -9.93 -4.12
N HIS A 6 4.05 -10.13 -4.85
CA HIS A 6 3.57 -11.45 -5.22
C HIS A 6 3.02 -11.44 -6.65
N LEU A 7 3.05 -12.60 -7.31
CA LEU A 7 2.42 -12.75 -8.62
C LEU A 7 0.90 -12.78 -8.46
N THR A 8 0.21 -12.09 -9.36
CA THR A 8 -1.26 -12.12 -9.42
C THR A 8 -1.70 -12.45 -10.83
N LEU A 9 -2.80 -13.20 -10.93
CA LEU A 9 -3.50 -13.40 -12.20
C LEU A 9 -4.07 -12.07 -12.71
N PHE A 10 -4.61 -11.25 -11.81
CA PHE A 10 -5.29 -10.00 -12.16
C PHE A 10 -4.36 -8.98 -12.83
N ALA A 11 -3.11 -8.84 -12.36
CA ALA A 11 -2.13 -7.97 -13.01
C ALA A 11 -1.34 -8.66 -14.13
N ASN A 12 -1.57 -9.97 -14.36
CA ASN A 12 -0.73 -10.81 -15.21
C ASN A 12 0.78 -10.63 -14.92
N GLY A 13 1.13 -10.55 -13.63
CA GLY A 13 2.48 -10.16 -13.20
C GLY A 13 2.59 -9.83 -11.71
N PRO A 14 3.76 -9.32 -11.27
CA PRO A 14 3.99 -8.99 -9.89
C PRO A 14 3.18 -7.75 -9.45
N VAL A 15 2.65 -7.81 -8.23
CA VAL A 15 1.96 -6.71 -7.55
C VAL A 15 2.60 -6.54 -6.18
N ALA A 16 2.87 -5.28 -5.82
CA ALA A 16 3.29 -4.92 -4.47
C ALA A 16 2.06 -4.65 -3.60
N TRP A 17 1.98 -5.30 -2.45
CA TRP A 17 0.88 -5.16 -1.50
C TRP A 17 1.39 -4.62 -0.18
N VAL A 18 0.82 -3.51 0.28
CA VAL A 18 1.04 -3.01 1.65
C VAL A 18 -0.01 -3.63 2.54
N GLU A 19 0.44 -4.54 3.41
CA GLU A 19 -0.41 -5.22 4.38
C GLU A 19 -0.72 -4.29 5.56
N GLU A 20 0.31 -3.63 6.10
CA GLU A 20 0.16 -2.72 7.24
C GLU A 20 1.08 -1.49 7.11
N ALA A 21 0.52 -0.31 7.32
CA ALA A 21 1.26 0.95 7.37
C ALA A 21 0.85 1.77 8.58
N MET A 22 1.80 2.03 9.48
CA MET A 22 1.56 2.77 10.71
C MET A 22 2.75 3.66 11.04
N VAL A 23 2.45 4.85 11.54
CA VAL A 23 3.41 5.75 12.19
C VAL A 23 2.91 6.01 13.60
N GLN A 24 3.79 5.83 14.58
CA GLN A 24 3.51 6.11 15.99
C GLN A 24 2.97 7.53 16.15
N SER A 25 1.93 7.72 16.98
CA SER A 25 1.19 8.98 17.08
C SER A 25 2.08 10.22 17.31
N GLY A 26 3.10 10.11 18.18
CA GLY A 26 4.04 11.19 18.46
C GLY A 26 5.00 11.56 17.31
N SER A 27 5.10 10.71 16.29
CA SER A 27 6.01 10.88 15.15
C SER A 27 5.27 11.23 13.85
N ARG A 28 3.95 11.43 13.91
CA ARG A 28 3.14 11.80 12.74
C ARG A 28 3.41 13.24 12.30
N ARG A 29 3.04 13.56 11.06
CA ARG A 29 3.22 14.89 10.42
C ARG A 29 4.69 15.33 10.25
N GLN A 30 5.62 14.38 10.29
CA GLN A 30 7.06 14.58 10.05
C GLN A 30 7.53 13.92 8.74
N GLY A 31 6.61 13.64 7.82
CA GLY A 31 6.91 13.00 6.52
C GLY A 31 7.33 11.52 6.61
N ILE A 32 7.31 10.88 7.79
CA ILE A 32 7.73 9.48 7.97
C ILE A 32 6.86 8.52 7.14
N GLY A 33 5.53 8.70 7.16
CA GLY A 33 4.61 7.84 6.40
C GLY A 33 4.85 7.91 4.89
N ARG A 34 5.11 9.12 4.36
CA ARG A 34 5.47 9.34 2.96
C ARG A 34 6.76 8.58 2.61
N ARG A 35 7.83 8.81 3.38
CA ARG A 35 9.12 8.15 3.15
C ARG A 35 9.01 6.62 3.18
N LEU A 36 8.25 6.06 4.13
CA LEU A 36 8.03 4.61 4.19
C LEU A 36 7.37 4.05 2.92
N LEU A 37 6.42 4.78 2.33
CA LEU A 37 5.77 4.36 1.09
C LEU A 37 6.66 4.57 -0.14
N GLU A 38 7.36 5.69 -0.23
CA GLU A 38 8.30 5.95 -1.33
C GLU A 38 9.42 4.89 -1.41
N GLU A 39 9.95 4.48 -0.26
CA GLU A 39 10.92 3.38 -0.18
C GLU A 39 10.30 2.04 -0.60
N PHE A 40 9.05 1.78 -0.19
CA PHE A 40 8.34 0.56 -0.61
C PHE A 40 8.03 0.54 -2.11
N GLU A 41 7.69 1.69 -2.69
CA GLU A 41 7.46 1.85 -4.12
C GLU A 41 8.76 1.62 -4.92
N THR A 42 9.89 2.14 -4.43
CA THR A 42 11.20 1.85 -5.04
C THR A 42 11.50 0.35 -5.01
N TRP A 43 11.32 -0.28 -3.86
CA TRP A 43 11.49 -1.73 -3.70
C TRP A 43 10.56 -2.56 -4.61
N ALA A 44 9.34 -2.07 -4.84
CA ALA A 44 8.36 -2.66 -5.76
C ALA A 44 8.79 -2.53 -7.23
N ARG A 45 9.27 -1.36 -7.65
CA ARG A 45 9.77 -1.12 -9.02
C ARG A 45 10.97 -2.01 -9.34
N GLU A 46 11.90 -2.17 -8.41
CA GLU A 46 13.04 -3.09 -8.55
C GLU A 46 12.62 -4.55 -8.79
N ARG A 47 11.43 -4.92 -8.31
CA ARG A 47 10.81 -6.25 -8.48
C ARG A 47 9.82 -6.31 -9.63
N GLN A 48 9.81 -5.29 -10.49
CA GLN A 48 8.96 -5.21 -11.67
C GLN A 48 7.45 -5.32 -11.33
N ALA A 49 7.06 -4.86 -10.13
CA ALA A 49 5.65 -4.79 -9.78
C ALA A 49 4.95 -3.76 -10.67
N GLY A 50 3.81 -4.12 -11.25
CA GLY A 50 3.04 -3.23 -12.12
C GLY A 50 2.40 -2.07 -11.35
N TYR A 51 2.10 -2.27 -10.07
CA TYR A 51 1.55 -1.24 -9.17
C TYR A 51 1.70 -1.66 -7.70
N VAL A 52 1.48 -0.68 -6.81
CA VAL A 52 1.31 -0.87 -5.36
C VAL A 52 -0.16 -0.78 -5.01
N ALA A 53 -0.65 -1.72 -4.20
CA ALA A 53 -2.03 -1.76 -3.74
C ALA A 53 -2.11 -2.00 -2.22
N MET A 54 -3.26 -1.64 -1.65
CA MET A 54 -3.60 -1.88 -0.25
C MET A 54 -5.11 -1.83 -0.05
N ALA A 55 -5.58 -2.49 1.00
CA ALA A 55 -6.94 -2.34 1.49
C ALA A 55 -6.95 -1.44 2.72
N THR A 56 -7.54 -0.24 2.63
CA THR A 56 -7.66 0.67 3.77
C THR A 56 -9.02 1.35 3.84
N ARG A 57 -9.48 1.63 5.06
CA ARG A 57 -10.60 2.55 5.35
C ARG A 57 -10.13 3.83 6.04
N ARG A 58 -8.82 3.96 6.26
CA ARG A 58 -8.20 5.01 7.07
C ARG A 58 -7.32 5.88 6.18
N ALA A 59 -7.29 7.17 6.49
CA ALA A 59 -6.42 8.16 5.88
C ALA A 59 -6.48 8.21 4.33
N PRO A 60 -7.66 8.14 3.69
CA PRO A 60 -7.74 8.19 2.23
C PRO A 60 -7.09 9.46 1.65
N GLU A 61 -7.20 10.61 2.31
CA GLU A 61 -6.60 11.88 1.89
C GLU A 61 -5.08 11.82 1.89
N PHE A 62 -4.48 11.07 2.82
CA PHE A 62 -3.03 10.87 2.86
C PHE A 62 -2.55 10.09 1.64
N TYR A 63 -3.24 9.01 1.29
CA TYR A 63 -2.89 8.20 0.11
C TYR A 63 -3.16 8.94 -1.20
N HIS A 64 -4.27 9.67 -1.30
CA HIS A 64 -4.54 10.55 -2.44
C HIS A 64 -3.45 11.62 -2.62
N ALA A 65 -2.97 12.22 -1.53
CA ALA A 65 -1.86 13.18 -1.58
C ALA A 65 -0.52 12.55 -2.01
N LEU A 66 -0.42 11.22 -2.08
CA LEU A 66 0.72 10.48 -2.61
C LEU A 66 0.47 9.92 -4.02
N GLY A 67 -0.67 10.23 -4.65
CA GLY A 67 -1.02 9.77 -5.99
C GLY A 67 -1.69 8.39 -6.04
N TYR A 68 -2.11 7.83 -4.90
CA TYR A 68 -2.93 6.62 -4.91
C TYR A 68 -4.38 6.96 -5.26
N GLU A 69 -4.99 6.08 -6.05
CA GLU A 69 -6.39 6.20 -6.48
C GLU A 69 -7.20 5.00 -5.97
N ALA A 70 -8.50 5.22 -5.76
CA ALA A 70 -9.41 4.15 -5.39
C ALA A 70 -9.69 3.27 -6.62
N SER A 71 -9.22 2.02 -6.60
CA SER A 71 -9.38 1.09 -7.73
C SER A 71 -10.55 0.10 -7.55
N ALA A 72 -10.86 -0.28 -6.31
CA ALA A 72 -11.90 -1.26 -6.01
C ALA A 72 -12.39 -1.19 -4.56
N THR A 73 -13.55 -1.81 -4.30
CA THR A 73 -14.05 -2.07 -2.94
C THR A 73 -13.70 -3.50 -2.51
N PHE A 74 -13.25 -3.67 -1.26
CA PHE A 74 -12.93 -4.99 -0.71
C PHE A 74 -14.13 -5.65 -0.04
N PHE A 75 -14.45 -6.87 -0.46
CA PHE A 75 -15.38 -7.75 0.24
C PHE A 75 -14.67 -8.50 1.35
N ARG A 76 -15.36 -8.69 2.48
CA ARG A 76 -14.89 -9.56 3.57
C ARG A 76 -16.01 -10.47 4.04
N LYS A 77 -15.67 -11.69 4.43
CA LYS A 77 -16.56 -12.62 5.13
C LYS A 77 -15.94 -12.97 6.48
N VAL A 78 -16.72 -12.85 7.56
CA VAL A 78 -16.28 -13.31 8.88
C VAL A 78 -16.43 -14.83 8.92
N LEU A 79 -15.33 -15.53 9.18
CA LEU A 79 -15.32 -16.97 9.41
C LEU A 79 -15.51 -17.23 10.91
N ARG A 80 -16.24 -18.28 11.24
CA ARG A 80 -16.46 -18.75 12.62
C ARG A 80 -15.63 -20.00 12.86
#